data_AF-A0A3A8N409-F1
#
_entry.id   AF-A0A3A8N409-F1
#
_cell.length_a   1.000
_cell.length_b   1.000
_cell.length_c   1.000
_cell.angle_alpha   90.00
_cell.angle_beta   90.00
_cell.angle_gamma   90.00
#
_symmetry.space_group_name_H-M   'P 1'
#
loop_
_entity.id
_entity.type
_entity.pdbx_description
1 polymer ?
#
loop_
_entity_poly.entity_id
_entity_poly.type
_entity_poly.pdbx_seq_one_letter_code
_entity_poly.pdbx_strand_id
1 'polypeptide(L)'
;MRILEWLFGASSSEPRQESWREHGRDALPAAAGLFLKELARQAGIEDPQVATGEDRFAGELRGTLGGHPLRAVVTTFGSVELELLHEEELDFMDLEYDPEREAAPEPALPPWGDEKRPPVVGPGVCVSDSGKELAAFRALPTELQEQLVNDLRQHRIRYFRSRPERLEVTFWDNLHEMRDAEATVTRALALGLEVLAAREASPPGASDHAPFNAQVPFRGWGGLSEDERWARALSFGRVLVEQIPGARLVERRDDDAVEVRWKEGTCAVRMALGVLFGTLEVAARAPGVEACFDLLHDPEVTPDDATPADEWDTPDRFVFFARNTYVQGTEALTRREAAVLHALPAQLRDALVQIVESAPLGRVSLDEGVLEASAGELVNLRDGGQKARELARLLARVAEALPRGAAPRPTSDTPVRCADCHGFWFRGPERAPCRHCGTPYRG
;
A
#
# COMPACT_ATOMS: atom_id res chain seq x y z
N MET A 1 22.91 47.20 -14.13
CA MET A 1 22.29 47.48 -12.81
C MET A 1 21.30 48.61 -13.05
N ARG A 2 19.98 48.47 -12.99
CA ARG A 2 19.10 47.40 -12.49
C ARG A 2 17.67 47.79 -12.91
N ILE A 3 16.89 46.80 -13.35
CA ILE A 3 15.49 46.54 -12.94
C ILE A 3 14.40 47.45 -13.56
N LEU A 4 13.43 46.79 -14.22
CA LEU A 4 12.13 47.26 -14.74
C LEU A 4 11.99 47.53 -16.25
N GLU A 5 12.63 46.69 -17.08
CA GLU A 5 12.01 46.18 -18.32
C GLU A 5 11.06 45.00 -18.03
N TRP A 6 10.43 44.99 -16.85
CA TRP A 6 9.61 43.89 -16.36
C TRP A 6 8.12 44.11 -16.73
N LEU A 7 7.77 43.55 -17.88
CA LEU A 7 6.64 42.61 -18.02
C LEU A 7 5.20 43.08 -18.26
N PHE A 8 4.89 44.32 -18.65
CA PHE A 8 3.50 44.66 -19.00
C PHE A 8 3.32 45.46 -20.29
N GLY A 9 3.87 44.94 -21.40
CA GLY A 9 3.62 45.48 -22.73
C GLY A 9 3.35 44.40 -23.79
N ALA A 10 2.08 44.29 -24.16
CA ALA A 10 1.52 43.70 -25.39
C ALA A 10 1.22 42.18 -25.46
N SER A 11 -0.06 41.90 -25.22
CA SER A 11 -0.99 41.14 -26.09
C SER A 11 -0.62 39.73 -26.57
N SER A 12 -1.26 38.74 -25.95
CA SER A 12 -2.07 37.77 -26.70
C SER A 12 -3.43 37.62 -26.01
N SER A 13 -4.48 37.76 -26.81
CA SER A 13 -5.88 37.74 -26.44
C SER A 13 -6.39 36.31 -26.42
N GLU A 14 -6.17 35.61 -25.31
CA GLU A 14 -6.98 34.46 -24.91
C GLU A 14 -7.50 34.76 -23.51
N PRO A 15 -8.78 34.46 -23.20
CA PRO A 15 -9.33 34.72 -21.88
C PRO A 15 -8.55 33.87 -20.88
N ARG A 16 -7.65 34.51 -20.12
CA ARG A 16 -6.99 33.86 -19.00
C ARG A 16 -8.08 33.43 -18.03
N GLN A 17 -7.99 32.18 -17.58
CA GLN A 17 -8.87 31.52 -16.60
C GLN A 17 -8.93 32.32 -15.28
N GLU A 18 -9.69 33.41 -15.26
CA GLU A 18 -9.97 34.23 -14.07
C GLU A 18 -11.07 33.61 -13.18
N SER A 19 -11.79 32.58 -13.66
CA SER A 19 -12.98 32.05 -12.97
C SER A 19 -12.72 31.44 -11.59
N TRP A 20 -11.47 31.10 -11.27
CA TRP A 20 -11.13 30.42 -10.01
C TRP A 20 -10.60 31.37 -8.93
N ARG A 21 -9.95 32.47 -9.31
CA ARG A 21 -9.35 33.43 -8.35
C ARG A 21 -10.38 34.33 -7.68
N GLU A 22 -11.57 34.45 -8.26
CA GLU A 22 -12.61 35.36 -7.77
C GLU A 22 -13.61 34.71 -6.80
N HIS A 23 -13.47 33.42 -6.48
CA HIS A 23 -14.58 32.61 -6.01
C HIS A 23 -14.18 31.82 -4.75
N GLY A 24 -14.77 32.19 -3.60
CA GLY A 24 -14.53 31.53 -2.30
C GLY A 24 -14.99 30.07 -2.26
N ARG A 25 -14.85 29.41 -1.10
CA ARG A 25 -15.15 27.96 -0.90
C ARG A 25 -16.52 27.52 -1.43
N ASP A 26 -17.53 28.39 -1.42
CA ASP A 26 -18.89 28.09 -1.87
C ASP A 26 -19.03 27.90 -3.39
N ALA A 27 -18.07 28.39 -4.18
CA ALA A 27 -18.06 28.28 -5.63
C ALA A 27 -17.10 27.20 -6.15
N LEU A 28 -16.32 26.58 -5.25
CA LEU A 28 -15.38 25.50 -5.58
C LEU A 28 -16.07 24.28 -6.22
N PRO A 29 -17.25 23.80 -5.76
CA PRO A 29 -17.89 22.63 -6.39
C PRO A 29 -18.36 22.90 -7.82
N ALA A 30 -18.90 24.09 -8.08
CA ALA A 30 -19.34 24.48 -9.43
C ALA A 30 -18.16 24.60 -10.39
N ALA A 31 -17.06 25.20 -9.91
CA ALA A 31 -15.84 25.33 -10.68
C ALA A 31 -15.20 23.94 -10.93
N ALA A 32 -15.16 23.06 -9.91
CA ALA A 32 -14.70 21.68 -10.05
C ALA A 32 -15.48 20.93 -11.13
N GLY A 33 -16.82 21.07 -11.13
CA GLY A 33 -17.66 20.49 -12.17
C GLY A 33 -17.35 21.01 -13.58
N LEU A 34 -17.00 22.30 -13.74
CA LEU A 34 -16.62 22.86 -15.04
C LEU A 34 -15.27 22.33 -15.50
N PHE A 35 -14.27 22.32 -14.61
CA PHE A 35 -12.95 21.75 -14.89
C PHE A 35 -13.05 20.28 -15.29
N LEU A 36 -13.80 19.48 -14.54
CA LEU A 36 -13.95 18.05 -14.83
C LEU A 36 -14.67 17.78 -16.17
N LYS A 37 -15.65 18.61 -16.55
CA LYS A 37 -16.29 18.53 -17.87
C LYS A 37 -15.33 18.87 -19.00
N GLU A 38 -14.51 19.89 -18.80
CA GLU A 38 -13.52 20.29 -19.80
C GLU A 38 -12.38 19.27 -19.91
N LEU A 39 -11.93 18.72 -18.78
CA LEU A 39 -11.00 17.60 -18.73
C LEU A 39 -11.54 16.39 -19.49
N ALA A 40 -12.80 16.00 -19.26
CA ALA A 40 -13.46 14.93 -20.01
C ALA A 40 -13.42 15.16 -21.52
N ARG A 41 -13.69 16.40 -21.94
CA ARG A 41 -13.66 16.79 -23.35
C ARG A 41 -12.25 16.76 -23.94
N GLN A 42 -11.24 17.26 -23.22
CA GLN A 42 -9.86 17.38 -23.73
C GLN A 42 -9.12 16.03 -23.74
N ALA A 43 -9.29 15.23 -22.70
CA ALA A 43 -8.68 13.91 -22.61
C ALA A 43 -9.42 12.85 -23.46
N GLY A 44 -10.60 13.18 -24.00
CA GLY A 44 -11.40 12.24 -24.80
C GLY A 44 -11.99 11.11 -23.95
N ILE A 45 -12.45 11.43 -22.74
CA ILE A 45 -13.04 10.47 -21.81
C ILE A 45 -14.40 10.02 -22.34
N GLU A 46 -14.58 8.72 -22.48
CA GLU A 46 -15.80 8.06 -22.92
C GLU A 46 -16.79 7.92 -21.76
N ASP A 47 -18.09 8.07 -22.09
CA ASP A 47 -19.21 8.02 -21.14
C ASP A 47 -19.00 8.84 -19.84
N PRO A 48 -18.58 10.12 -19.91
CA PRO A 48 -18.18 10.87 -18.73
C PRO A 48 -19.39 11.21 -17.85
N GLN A 49 -19.26 10.89 -16.56
CA GLN A 49 -20.20 11.23 -15.51
C GLN A 49 -19.51 12.20 -14.54
N VAL A 50 -20.03 13.42 -14.44
CA VAL A 50 -19.50 14.44 -13.52
C VAL A 50 -20.51 14.68 -12.40
N ALA A 51 -20.08 14.42 -11.17
CA ALA A 51 -20.79 14.73 -9.94
C ALA A 51 -20.16 15.94 -9.25
N THR A 52 -20.99 16.80 -8.66
CA THR A 52 -20.55 17.99 -7.91
C THR A 52 -21.27 18.05 -6.57
N GLY A 53 -20.55 18.35 -5.49
CA GLY A 53 -21.15 18.71 -4.20
C GLY A 53 -21.59 17.56 -3.31
N GLU A 54 -20.68 16.63 -3.00
CA GLU A 54 -20.86 15.64 -1.91
C GLU A 54 -19.96 15.99 -0.70
N ASP A 55 -20.27 15.47 0.49
CA ASP A 55 -19.61 15.82 1.77
C ASP A 55 -18.09 15.58 1.82
N ARG A 56 -17.50 14.85 0.84
CA ARG A 56 -16.09 14.45 0.83
C ARG A 56 -15.24 15.10 -0.27
N PHE A 57 -15.83 15.69 -1.32
CA PHE A 57 -15.08 16.25 -2.45
C PHE A 57 -15.84 17.38 -3.14
N ALA A 58 -15.11 18.28 -3.80
CA ALA A 58 -15.70 19.38 -4.56
C ALA A 58 -16.32 18.89 -5.88
N GLY A 59 -15.73 17.86 -6.50
CA GLY A 59 -16.30 17.20 -7.68
C GLY A 59 -15.60 15.88 -7.99
N GLU A 60 -16.29 15.02 -8.71
CA GLU A 60 -15.80 13.72 -9.17
C GLU A 60 -16.19 13.52 -10.64
N LEU A 61 -15.25 13.02 -11.43
CA LEU A 61 -15.45 12.55 -12.79
C LEU A 61 -15.20 11.05 -12.83
N ARG A 62 -16.14 10.32 -13.41
CA ARG A 62 -16.00 8.91 -13.79
C ARG A 62 -16.19 8.76 -15.29
N GLY A 63 -15.52 7.79 -15.90
CA GLY A 63 -15.66 7.47 -17.32
C GLY A 63 -14.65 6.42 -17.73
N THR A 64 -14.45 6.27 -19.03
CA THR A 64 -13.44 5.36 -19.58
C THR A 64 -12.42 6.15 -20.40
N LEU A 65 -11.14 5.84 -20.25
CA LEU A 65 -10.06 6.45 -21.02
C LEU A 65 -9.17 5.35 -21.60
N GLY A 66 -9.10 5.26 -22.94
CA GLY A 66 -8.26 4.25 -23.61
C GLY A 66 -8.66 2.81 -23.30
N GLY A 67 -9.93 2.56 -22.96
CA GLY A 67 -10.43 1.24 -22.53
C GLY A 67 -10.32 0.98 -21.02
N HIS A 68 -9.71 1.89 -20.25
CA HIS A 68 -9.53 1.76 -18.81
C HIS A 68 -10.55 2.60 -18.03
N PRO A 69 -11.21 2.08 -16.98
CA PRO A 69 -12.02 2.89 -16.10
C PRO A 69 -11.17 3.99 -15.44
N LEU A 70 -11.67 5.22 -15.48
CA LEU A 70 -11.02 6.41 -14.95
C LEU A 70 -11.89 7.04 -13.87
N ARG A 71 -11.23 7.44 -12.79
CA ARG A 71 -11.78 8.30 -11.75
C ARG A 71 -10.86 9.50 -11.54
N ALA A 72 -11.42 10.70 -11.54
CA ALA A 72 -10.72 11.92 -11.21
C ALA A 72 -11.49 12.69 -10.14
N VAL A 73 -10.83 12.99 -9.02
CA VAL A 73 -11.43 13.66 -7.87
C VAL A 73 -10.78 15.02 -7.67
N VAL A 74 -11.61 16.03 -7.44
CA VAL A 74 -11.18 17.35 -6.97
C VAL A 74 -11.61 17.47 -5.52
N THR A 75 -10.65 17.55 -4.60
CA THR A 75 -10.95 17.67 -3.17
C THR A 75 -11.51 19.05 -2.81
N THR A 76 -12.05 19.20 -1.61
CA THR A 76 -12.52 20.49 -1.09
C THR A 76 -11.40 21.52 -0.89
N PHE A 77 -10.14 21.11 -1.01
CA PHE A 77 -8.97 22.00 -0.99
C PHE A 77 -8.48 22.35 -2.41
N GLY A 78 -9.07 21.73 -3.44
CA GLY A 78 -8.72 21.94 -4.84
C GLY A 78 -7.57 21.07 -5.33
N SER A 79 -7.11 20.08 -4.55
CA SER A 79 -6.16 19.08 -5.05
C SER A 79 -6.85 18.14 -6.04
N VAL A 80 -6.10 17.68 -7.03
CA VAL A 80 -6.57 16.70 -8.04
C VAL A 80 -5.93 15.36 -7.77
N GLU A 81 -6.75 14.32 -7.74
CA GLU A 81 -6.33 12.93 -7.63
C GLU A 81 -6.90 12.17 -8.83
N LEU A 82 -6.04 11.43 -9.53
CA LEU A 82 -6.42 10.64 -10.71
C LEU A 82 -6.17 9.17 -10.42
N GLU A 83 -7.11 8.32 -10.84
CA GLU A 83 -7.04 6.88 -10.71
C GLU A 83 -7.47 6.23 -12.04
N LEU A 84 -6.57 5.49 -12.68
CA LEU A 84 -6.85 4.66 -13.85
C LEU A 84 -6.83 3.20 -13.43
N LEU A 85 -7.97 2.51 -13.51
CA LEU A 85 -8.09 1.09 -13.18
C LEU A 85 -7.65 0.24 -14.38
N HIS A 86 -7.05 -0.91 -14.10
CA HIS A 86 -6.65 -1.86 -15.14
C HIS A 86 -6.86 -3.29 -14.64
N GLU A 87 -7.04 -4.24 -15.55
CA GLU A 87 -7.44 -5.61 -15.22
C GLU A 87 -6.24 -6.52 -14.89
N GLU A 88 -5.04 -6.17 -15.35
CA GLU A 88 -3.83 -6.98 -15.24
C GLU A 88 -3.08 -6.67 -13.94
N GLU A 89 -2.62 -7.69 -13.20
CA GLU A 89 -1.81 -7.46 -12.00
C GLU A 89 -0.41 -6.94 -12.39
N LEU A 90 -0.15 -5.65 -12.15
CA LEU A 90 1.15 -5.01 -12.40
C LEU A 90 2.00 -4.91 -11.12
N ASP A 91 3.34 -5.00 -11.25
CA ASP A 91 4.23 -4.79 -10.08
C ASP A 91 4.07 -3.37 -9.49
N PHE A 92 4.50 -3.17 -8.25
CA PHE A 92 4.53 -1.84 -7.65
C PHE A 92 5.59 -0.94 -8.29
N MET A 93 5.23 0.31 -8.56
CA MET A 93 6.14 1.39 -8.93
C MET A 93 5.65 2.68 -8.31
N ASP A 94 6.38 3.25 -7.33
CA ASP A 94 6.03 4.51 -6.67
C ASP A 94 7.14 5.53 -6.92
N LEU A 95 6.82 6.56 -7.71
CA LEU A 95 7.69 7.68 -8.00
C LEU A 95 7.21 8.91 -7.24
N GLU A 96 8.12 9.53 -6.50
CA GLU A 96 7.89 10.81 -5.84
C GLU A 96 8.77 11.89 -6.47
N TYR A 97 8.17 13.01 -6.83
CA TYR A 97 8.90 14.24 -7.15
C TYR A 97 8.86 15.19 -5.95
N ASP A 98 10.04 15.61 -5.52
CA ASP A 98 10.26 16.57 -4.46
C ASP A 98 11.06 17.78 -5.01
N PRO A 99 10.42 18.94 -5.23
CA PRO A 99 11.10 20.14 -5.75
C PRO A 99 12.17 20.68 -4.79
N GLU A 100 12.10 20.37 -3.49
CA GLU A 100 13.11 20.82 -2.52
C GLU A 100 14.43 20.04 -2.70
N ARG A 101 14.36 18.79 -3.16
CA ARG A 101 15.53 17.97 -3.51
C ARG A 101 16.17 18.39 -4.83
N GLU A 102 15.44 19.07 -5.71
CA GLU A 102 15.99 19.60 -6.96
C GLU A 102 16.87 20.85 -6.73
N ALA A 103 16.55 21.65 -5.70
CA ALA A 103 17.20 22.94 -5.44
C ALA A 103 18.46 22.86 -4.56
N ALA A 104 18.70 21.72 -3.89
CA ALA A 104 19.86 21.54 -3.04
C ALA A 104 21.06 21.02 -3.87
N PRO A 105 22.23 21.70 -3.91
CA PRO A 105 23.45 20.99 -4.24
C PRO A 105 23.61 19.90 -3.19
N GLU A 106 23.73 18.63 -3.61
CA GLU A 106 24.00 17.54 -2.68
C GLU A 106 25.12 18.00 -1.73
N PRO A 107 24.87 18.14 -0.42
CA PRO A 107 25.97 18.38 0.49
C PRO A 107 26.91 17.19 0.31
N ALA A 108 28.16 17.47 -0.05
CA ALA A 108 29.23 16.49 0.01
C ALA A 108 29.37 16.08 1.48
N LEU A 109 28.60 15.07 1.88
CA LEU A 109 28.74 14.46 3.19
C LEU A 109 30.13 13.84 3.28
N PRO A 110 30.80 13.90 4.43
CA PRO A 110 32.01 13.12 4.65
C PRO A 110 31.70 11.62 4.43
N PRO A 111 32.67 10.82 3.94
CA PRO A 111 32.42 9.53 3.30
C PRO A 111 32.21 8.38 4.30
N TRP A 112 31.30 8.55 5.26
CA TRP A 112 30.98 7.55 6.28
C TRP A 112 29.48 7.62 6.62
N GLY A 113 28.69 6.71 6.01
CA GLY A 113 27.30 6.44 6.38
C GLY A 113 26.42 6.20 5.14
N ASP A 114 26.18 4.93 4.79
CA ASP A 114 25.28 4.54 3.70
C ASP A 114 23.81 4.69 4.15
N GLU A 115 23.35 5.94 4.31
CA GLU A 115 21.92 6.26 4.25
C GLU A 115 21.39 5.67 2.94
N LYS A 116 20.47 4.69 2.99
CA LYS A 116 19.73 4.29 1.78
C LYS A 116 18.79 5.43 1.42
N ARG A 117 19.33 6.40 0.69
CA ARG A 117 18.52 7.40 0.02
C ARG A 117 17.63 6.65 -0.97
N PRO A 118 16.31 6.95 -1.00
CA PRO A 118 15.42 6.49 -2.06
C PRO A 118 16.13 6.65 -3.41
N PRO A 119 16.26 5.59 -4.23
CA PRO A 119 17.03 5.67 -5.45
C PRO A 119 16.58 6.84 -6.31
N VAL A 120 17.49 7.78 -6.55
CA VAL A 120 17.23 8.94 -7.40
C VAL A 120 17.30 8.49 -8.85
N VAL A 121 16.18 8.60 -9.55
CA VAL A 121 16.05 8.22 -10.98
C VAL A 121 16.09 9.43 -11.90
N GLY A 122 16.05 10.63 -11.34
CA GLY A 122 16.26 11.89 -12.05
C GLY A 122 16.24 13.10 -11.12
N PRO A 123 16.40 14.32 -11.66
CA PRO A 123 16.42 15.55 -10.86
C PRO A 123 15.16 15.70 -10.00
N GLY A 124 15.32 15.61 -8.67
CA GLY A 124 14.22 15.71 -7.71
C GLY A 124 13.24 14.52 -7.72
N VAL A 125 13.48 13.45 -8.49
CA VAL A 125 12.58 12.29 -8.58
C VAL A 125 13.24 11.06 -7.96
N CYS A 126 12.54 10.43 -7.00
CA CYS A 126 12.98 9.22 -6.34
C CYS A 126 11.95 8.09 -6.40
N VAL A 127 12.45 6.86 -6.30
CA VAL A 127 11.65 5.64 -6.14
C VAL A 127 11.57 5.29 -4.65
N SER A 128 10.41 4.87 -4.15
CA SER A 128 10.10 4.77 -2.71
C SER A 128 10.82 3.65 -1.90
N ASP A 129 11.86 3.04 -2.48
CA ASP A 129 12.93 2.27 -1.81
C ASP A 129 12.84 0.72 -1.83
N SER A 130 12.04 0.12 -2.71
CA SER A 130 12.25 -1.30 -3.05
C SER A 130 13.11 -1.47 -4.31
N GLY A 131 14.08 -2.39 -4.26
CA GLY A 131 14.84 -2.80 -5.45
C GLY A 131 13.96 -3.32 -6.59
N LYS A 132 12.73 -3.74 -6.25
CA LYS A 132 11.68 -4.17 -7.18
C LYS A 132 11.02 -2.98 -7.89
N GLU A 133 10.64 -1.92 -7.18
CA GLU A 133 10.08 -0.71 -7.82
C GLU A 133 11.09 -0.06 -8.78
N LEU A 134 12.39 -0.05 -8.40
CA LEU A 134 13.44 0.43 -9.29
C LEU A 134 13.59 -0.48 -10.53
N ALA A 135 13.40 -1.79 -10.38
CA ALA A 135 13.39 -2.72 -11.50
C ALA A 135 12.17 -2.52 -12.40
N ALA A 136 10.98 -2.31 -11.82
CA ALA A 136 9.75 -2.02 -12.55
C ALA A 136 9.87 -0.72 -13.37
N PHE A 137 10.43 0.34 -12.76
CA PHE A 137 10.74 1.57 -13.49
C PHE A 137 11.74 1.32 -14.63
N ARG A 138 12.83 0.57 -14.36
CA ARG A 138 13.86 0.26 -15.36
C ARG A 138 13.38 -0.68 -16.46
N ALA A 139 12.27 -1.40 -16.26
CA ALA A 139 11.66 -2.26 -17.26
C ALA A 139 10.87 -1.47 -18.31
N LEU A 140 10.50 -0.20 -18.02
CA LEU A 140 9.89 0.68 -19.01
C LEU A 140 10.87 0.94 -20.17
N PRO A 141 10.39 1.23 -21.39
CA PRO A 141 11.22 1.76 -22.46
C PRO A 141 12.02 2.99 -22.00
N THR A 142 13.28 3.10 -22.39
CA THR A 142 14.17 4.18 -21.91
C THR A 142 13.61 5.57 -22.22
N GLU A 143 13.01 5.74 -23.39
CA GLU A 143 12.36 7.00 -23.79
C GLU A 143 11.20 7.35 -22.85
N LEU A 144 10.44 6.34 -22.40
CA LEU A 144 9.32 6.53 -21.49
C LEU A 144 9.78 6.80 -20.06
N GLN A 145 10.91 6.23 -19.62
CA GLN A 145 11.54 6.56 -18.32
C GLN A 145 11.93 8.05 -18.27
N GLU A 146 12.62 8.54 -19.31
CA GLU A 146 13.04 9.94 -19.41
C GLU A 146 11.85 10.89 -19.47
N GLN A 147 10.83 10.54 -20.26
CA GLN A 147 9.59 11.29 -20.36
C GLN A 147 8.85 11.35 -19.02
N LEU A 148 8.72 10.22 -18.31
CA LEU A 148 8.07 10.14 -17.01
C LEU A 148 8.77 11.05 -15.99
N VAL A 149 10.09 10.92 -15.83
CA VAL A 149 10.88 11.78 -14.95
C VAL A 149 10.73 13.27 -15.29
N ASN A 150 10.80 13.61 -16.58
CA ASN A 150 10.67 14.99 -17.02
C ASN A 150 9.27 15.54 -16.74
N ASP A 151 8.22 14.77 -17.00
CA ASP A 151 6.84 15.19 -16.84
C ASP A 151 6.47 15.32 -15.36
N LEU A 152 6.97 14.43 -14.49
CA LEU A 152 6.79 14.59 -13.04
C LEU A 152 7.24 15.97 -12.57
N ARG A 153 8.41 16.41 -13.04
CA ARG A 153 8.96 17.72 -12.72
C ARG A 153 8.20 18.86 -13.39
N GLN A 154 8.04 18.81 -14.72
CA GLN A 154 7.46 19.91 -15.50
C GLN A 154 6.01 20.20 -15.08
N HIS A 155 5.27 19.16 -14.76
CA HIS A 155 3.87 19.22 -14.37
C HIS A 155 3.65 19.18 -12.86
N ARG A 156 4.73 19.17 -12.07
CA ARG A 156 4.71 19.16 -10.60
C ARG A 156 3.81 18.04 -10.04
N ILE A 157 3.86 16.88 -10.69
CA ILE A 157 3.19 15.66 -10.23
C ILE A 157 3.97 15.19 -9.00
N ARG A 158 3.32 15.17 -7.84
CA ARG A 158 3.95 14.78 -6.58
C ARG A 158 4.19 13.28 -6.51
N TYR A 159 3.13 12.50 -6.75
CA TYR A 159 3.21 11.05 -6.77
C TYR A 159 2.68 10.51 -8.09
N PHE A 160 3.45 9.60 -8.69
CA PHE A 160 3.03 8.75 -9.78
C PHE A 160 3.20 7.30 -9.34
N ARG A 161 2.07 6.64 -9.10
CA ARG A 161 2.03 5.32 -8.47
C ARG A 161 1.36 4.35 -9.40
N SER A 162 1.99 3.23 -9.65
CA SER A 162 1.37 2.10 -10.31
C SER A 162 1.28 0.96 -9.31
N ARG A 163 0.05 0.65 -8.93
CA ARG A 163 -0.38 -0.41 -8.02
C ARG A 163 -0.90 -1.60 -8.86
N PRO A 164 -1.08 -2.79 -8.26
CA PRO A 164 -1.51 -3.99 -8.98
C PRO A 164 -2.80 -3.84 -9.76
N GLU A 165 -3.72 -2.99 -9.31
CA GLU A 165 -5.05 -2.84 -9.88
C GLU A 165 -5.34 -1.44 -10.44
N ARG A 166 -4.42 -0.49 -10.20
CA ARG A 166 -4.62 0.91 -10.60
C ARG A 166 -3.35 1.72 -10.74
N LEU A 167 -3.43 2.80 -11.48
CA LEU A 167 -2.44 3.86 -11.55
C LEU A 167 -3.00 5.12 -10.90
N GLU A 168 -2.28 5.66 -9.92
CA GLU A 168 -2.64 6.86 -9.19
C GLU A 168 -1.70 8.02 -9.53
N VAL A 169 -2.26 9.20 -9.75
CA VAL A 169 -1.48 10.43 -9.94
C VAL A 169 -2.00 11.53 -9.03
N THR A 170 -1.09 12.21 -8.34
CA THR A 170 -1.40 13.36 -7.49
C THR A 170 -0.44 14.50 -7.74
N PHE A 171 -0.90 15.73 -7.55
CA PHE A 171 -0.13 16.94 -7.86
C PHE A 171 0.27 17.69 -6.60
N TRP A 172 1.37 18.44 -6.68
CA TRP A 172 1.78 19.36 -5.62
C TRP A 172 0.84 20.56 -5.50
N ASP A 173 0.47 21.10 -6.65
CA ASP A 173 -0.29 22.33 -6.74
C ASP A 173 -1.78 22.01 -6.73
N ASN A 174 -2.57 22.86 -6.07
CA ASN A 174 -4.02 22.81 -6.21
C ASN A 174 -4.42 23.37 -7.59
N LEU A 175 -5.62 23.05 -8.08
CA LEU A 175 -6.14 23.51 -9.36
C LEU A 175 -5.97 25.02 -9.60
N HIS A 176 -6.22 25.83 -8.58
CA HIS A 176 -6.16 27.30 -8.67
C HIS A 176 -4.72 27.86 -8.71
N GLU A 177 -3.72 27.02 -8.41
CA GLU A 177 -2.30 27.33 -8.45
C GLU A 177 -1.67 26.89 -9.78
N MET A 178 -2.30 25.95 -10.49
CA MET A 178 -1.89 25.50 -11.82
C MET A 178 -2.11 26.59 -12.87
N ARG A 179 -1.13 26.78 -13.75
CA ARG A 179 -1.22 27.77 -14.84
C ARG A 179 -2.17 27.36 -15.97
N ASP A 180 -2.26 26.06 -16.22
CA ASP A 180 -3.14 25.42 -17.21
C ASP A 180 -3.46 24.02 -16.67
N ALA A 181 -4.49 23.95 -15.82
CA ALA A 181 -4.81 22.75 -15.07
C ALA A 181 -5.25 21.62 -16.00
N GLU A 182 -6.10 21.93 -16.97
CA GLU A 182 -6.69 20.96 -17.89
C GLU A 182 -5.62 20.32 -18.77
N ALA A 183 -4.71 21.11 -19.36
CA ALA A 183 -3.63 20.55 -20.17
C ALA A 183 -2.65 19.72 -19.31
N THR A 184 -2.36 20.17 -18.10
CA THR A 184 -1.47 19.48 -17.15
C THR A 184 -2.04 18.12 -16.75
N VAL A 185 -3.31 18.09 -16.36
CA VAL A 185 -3.99 16.85 -15.95
C VAL A 185 -4.21 15.92 -17.15
N THR A 186 -4.58 16.46 -18.31
CA THR A 186 -4.68 15.68 -19.56
C THR A 186 -3.35 15.03 -19.94
N ARG A 187 -2.23 15.76 -19.79
CA ARG A 187 -0.90 15.22 -20.05
C ARG A 187 -0.55 14.09 -19.07
N ALA A 188 -0.86 14.26 -17.79
CA ALA A 188 -0.64 13.22 -16.79
C ALA A 188 -1.46 11.95 -17.08
N LEU A 189 -2.71 12.08 -17.55
CA LEU A 189 -3.53 10.94 -17.98
C LEU A 189 -2.93 10.24 -19.20
N ALA A 190 -2.50 10.99 -20.22
CA ALA A 190 -1.85 10.42 -21.40
C ALA A 190 -0.58 9.65 -21.03
N LEU A 191 0.25 10.21 -20.15
CA LEU A 191 1.43 9.55 -19.61
C LEU A 191 1.07 8.28 -18.83
N GLY A 192 -0.01 8.30 -18.04
CA GLY A 192 -0.54 7.14 -17.34
C GLY A 192 -0.88 5.98 -18.30
N LEU A 193 -1.58 6.27 -19.40
CA LEU A 193 -1.89 5.26 -20.43
C LEU A 193 -0.64 4.70 -21.12
N GLU A 194 0.32 5.56 -21.47
CA GLU A 194 1.57 5.12 -22.09
C GLU A 194 2.36 4.18 -21.17
N VAL A 195 2.41 4.49 -19.86
CA VAL A 195 3.01 3.64 -18.85
C VAL A 195 2.24 2.34 -18.69
N LEU A 196 0.91 2.37 -18.53
CA LEU A 196 0.10 1.16 -18.41
C LEU A 196 0.31 0.22 -19.60
N ALA A 197 0.19 0.73 -20.83
CA ALA A 197 0.38 -0.07 -22.04
C ALA A 197 1.79 -0.70 -22.11
N ALA A 198 2.84 0.05 -21.71
CA ALA A 198 4.20 -0.48 -21.69
C ALA A 198 4.38 -1.60 -20.65
N ARG A 199 3.71 -1.48 -19.51
CA ARG A 199 3.77 -2.44 -18.41
C ARG A 199 2.94 -3.69 -18.69
N GLU A 200 1.75 -3.55 -19.25
CA GLU A 200 0.92 -4.69 -19.70
C GLU A 200 1.59 -5.49 -20.83
N ALA A 201 2.33 -4.82 -21.72
CA ALA A 201 3.09 -5.48 -22.77
C ALA A 201 4.32 -6.27 -22.25
N SER A 202 4.73 -6.02 -21.01
CA SER A 202 5.82 -6.70 -20.31
C SER A 202 5.31 -7.31 -19.00
N PRO A 203 4.42 -8.32 -19.06
CA PRO A 203 3.77 -8.86 -17.88
C PRO A 203 4.82 -9.38 -16.90
N PRO A 204 4.59 -9.21 -15.58
CA PRO A 204 5.58 -9.54 -14.58
C PRO A 204 6.00 -11.01 -14.69
N GLY A 205 7.31 -11.24 -14.56
CA GLY A 205 7.77 -12.55 -14.11
C GLY A 205 7.11 -12.80 -12.75
N ALA A 206 6.29 -13.84 -12.66
CA ALA A 206 5.42 -14.16 -11.53
C ALA A 206 5.93 -13.70 -10.15
N SER A 207 5.02 -13.03 -9.41
CA SER A 207 5.06 -12.61 -7.99
C SER A 207 5.56 -11.17 -7.77
N ASP A 208 4.86 -10.26 -7.07
CA ASP A 208 4.39 -10.30 -5.67
C ASP A 208 3.48 -9.10 -5.34
N HIS A 209 2.47 -9.33 -4.47
CA HIS A 209 1.73 -8.27 -3.78
C HIS A 209 2.64 -7.62 -2.72
N ALA A 210 2.83 -6.30 -2.76
CA ALA A 210 3.57 -5.59 -1.71
C ALA A 210 2.73 -5.42 -0.43
N PRO A 211 3.33 -5.50 0.77
CA PRO A 211 2.61 -5.30 2.02
C PRO A 211 2.33 -3.82 2.33
N PHE A 212 1.09 -3.52 2.70
CA PHE A 212 0.65 -2.31 3.41
C PHE A 212 1.41 -2.04 4.72
N ASN A 213 2.03 -0.86 4.82
CA ASN A 213 2.65 -0.30 6.02
C ASN A 213 1.59 0.34 6.94
N ALA A 214 0.87 -0.47 7.73
CA ALA A 214 0.13 0.02 8.90
C ALA A 214 1.12 0.31 10.05
N GLN A 215 1.79 1.46 10.03
CA GLN A 215 2.65 1.88 11.14
C GLN A 215 1.78 2.43 12.27
N VAL A 216 1.57 1.63 13.32
CA VAL A 216 0.97 2.13 14.57
C VAL A 216 2.11 2.52 15.53
N PRO A 217 2.32 3.81 15.81
CA PRO A 217 3.44 4.25 16.63
C PRO A 217 3.28 3.88 18.12
N PHE A 218 4.38 3.51 18.78
CA PHE A 218 4.39 3.18 20.21
C PHE A 218 3.89 4.32 21.10
N ARG A 219 3.07 4.00 22.11
CA ARG A 219 2.84 4.89 23.26
C ARG A 219 4.12 5.01 24.11
N GLY A 220 4.60 6.24 24.29
CA GLY A 220 5.72 6.56 25.21
C GLY A 220 7.10 6.70 24.56
N TRP A 221 7.18 6.63 23.23
CA TRP A 221 8.36 7.06 22.45
C TRP A 221 8.26 8.51 21.98
N GLY A 222 7.04 9.07 21.99
CA GLY A 222 6.81 10.50 21.75
C GLY A 222 7.53 11.37 22.78
N GLY A 223 8.34 12.31 22.29
CA GLY A 223 9.15 13.21 23.12
C GLY A 223 10.57 12.72 23.41
N LEU A 224 10.91 11.47 23.06
CA LEU A 224 12.30 10.99 23.11
C LEU A 224 13.08 11.49 21.90
N SER A 225 14.35 11.85 22.11
CA SER A 225 15.30 12.08 21.04
C SER A 225 15.59 10.78 20.29
N GLU A 226 16.13 10.89 19.08
CA GLU A 226 16.53 9.73 18.27
C GLU A 226 17.54 8.83 19.00
N ASP A 227 18.55 9.42 19.65
CA ASP A 227 19.53 8.70 20.47
C ASP A 227 18.87 7.93 21.64
N GLU A 228 17.87 8.52 22.29
CA GLU A 228 17.13 7.87 23.38
C GLU A 228 16.30 6.69 22.87
N ARG A 229 15.70 6.81 21.68
CA ARG A 229 14.97 5.73 21.01
C ARG A 229 15.92 4.58 20.63
N TRP A 230 17.07 4.91 20.06
CA TRP A 230 18.13 3.95 19.75
C TRP A 230 18.62 3.20 20.99
N ALA A 231 18.96 3.93 22.06
CA ALA A 231 19.41 3.33 23.31
C ALA A 231 18.35 2.37 23.89
N ARG A 232 17.07 2.73 23.76
CA ARG A 232 15.96 1.90 24.23
C ARG A 232 15.75 0.65 23.36
N ALA A 233 15.82 0.77 22.04
CA ALA A 233 15.74 -0.35 21.11
C ALA A 233 16.88 -1.35 21.34
N LEU A 234 18.12 -0.85 21.49
CA LEU A 234 19.30 -1.66 21.79
C LEU A 234 19.18 -2.37 23.15
N SER A 235 18.73 -1.65 24.18
CA SER A 235 18.50 -2.23 25.51
C SER A 235 17.49 -3.38 25.44
N PHE A 236 16.36 -3.18 24.77
CA PHE A 236 15.35 -4.23 24.60
C PHE A 236 15.88 -5.42 23.80
N GLY A 237 16.57 -5.17 22.69
CA GLY A 237 17.18 -6.23 21.88
C GLY A 237 18.24 -7.03 22.65
N ARG A 238 19.05 -6.40 23.50
CA ARG A 238 20.01 -7.08 24.38
C ARG A 238 19.32 -8.01 25.38
N VAL A 239 18.23 -7.53 26.00
CA VAL A 239 17.41 -8.36 26.90
C VAL A 239 16.85 -9.59 26.17
N LEU A 240 16.39 -9.42 24.93
CA LEU A 240 15.93 -10.55 24.13
C LEU A 240 17.05 -11.55 23.79
N VAL A 241 18.23 -11.05 23.43
CA VAL A 241 19.40 -11.91 23.14
C VAL A 241 19.81 -12.74 24.35
N GLU A 242 19.78 -12.16 25.56
CA GLU A 242 20.05 -12.91 26.80
C GLU A 242 19.00 -14.00 27.08
N GLN A 243 17.76 -13.79 26.62
CA GLN A 243 16.64 -14.70 26.89
C GLN A 243 16.41 -15.77 25.82
N ILE A 244 17.02 -15.64 24.63
CA ILE A 244 16.79 -16.53 23.48
C ILE A 244 18.12 -17.21 23.12
N PRO A 245 18.27 -18.52 23.39
CA PRO A 245 19.49 -19.24 23.04
C PRO A 245 19.86 -19.12 21.56
N GLY A 246 21.10 -18.71 21.28
CA GLY A 246 21.61 -18.56 19.92
C GLY A 246 21.13 -17.31 19.18
N ALA A 247 20.37 -16.43 19.84
CA ALA A 247 20.02 -15.14 19.27
C ALA A 247 21.23 -14.21 19.19
N ARG A 248 21.20 -13.36 18.16
CA ARG A 248 22.18 -12.28 17.98
C ARG A 248 21.46 -10.97 17.70
N LEU A 249 22.04 -9.90 18.22
CA LEU A 249 21.62 -8.54 17.93
C LEU A 249 22.27 -8.10 16.63
N VAL A 250 21.51 -7.42 15.77
CA VAL A 250 21.98 -6.77 14.56
C VAL A 250 21.46 -5.35 14.57
N GLU A 251 22.36 -4.38 14.66
CA GLU A 251 22.01 -2.97 14.50
C GLU A 251 21.89 -2.68 13.01
N ARG A 252 20.70 -2.26 12.56
CA ARG A 252 20.42 -1.80 11.19
C ARG A 252 20.18 -0.30 11.23
N ARG A 253 21.25 0.46 11.47
CA ARG A 253 21.14 1.92 11.61
C ARG A 253 20.54 2.59 10.39
N ASP A 254 20.83 2.05 9.21
CA ASP A 254 20.37 2.59 7.93
C ASP A 254 18.88 2.34 7.67
N ASP A 255 18.27 1.38 8.37
CA ASP A 255 16.84 1.07 8.27
C ASP A 255 16.09 1.50 9.54
N ASP A 256 16.73 2.32 10.38
CA ASP A 256 16.26 2.73 11.69
C ASP A 256 15.71 1.56 12.51
N ALA A 257 16.44 0.44 12.55
CA ALA A 257 15.96 -0.77 13.19
C ALA A 257 17.02 -1.47 14.04
N VAL A 258 16.58 -2.06 15.15
CA VAL A 258 17.36 -3.05 15.90
C VAL A 258 16.73 -4.42 15.67
N GLU A 259 17.50 -5.35 15.13
CA GLU A 259 17.02 -6.71 14.89
C GLU A 259 17.59 -7.71 15.89
N VAL A 260 16.75 -8.65 16.32
CA VAL A 260 17.16 -9.86 17.03
C VAL A 260 16.91 -11.04 16.10
N ARG A 261 17.98 -11.75 15.71
CA ARG A 261 17.92 -12.87 14.77
C ARG A 261 18.33 -14.16 15.45
N TRP A 262 17.60 -15.25 15.22
CA TRP A 262 17.94 -16.58 15.73
C TRP A 262 17.35 -17.68 14.84
N LYS A 263 17.52 -18.93 15.25
CA LYS A 263 16.82 -20.08 14.67
C LYS A 263 15.86 -20.66 15.68
N GLU A 264 14.59 -20.79 15.31
CA GLU A 264 13.58 -21.51 16.06
C GLU A 264 13.31 -22.83 15.34
N GLY A 265 13.77 -23.95 15.92
CA GLY A 265 13.78 -25.23 15.20
C GLY A 265 14.67 -25.15 13.95
N THR A 266 14.08 -25.38 12.77
CA THR A 266 14.79 -25.26 11.48
C THR A 266 14.60 -23.90 10.82
N CYS A 267 13.64 -23.10 11.29
CA CYS A 267 13.29 -21.81 10.71
C CYS A 267 14.21 -20.69 11.20
N ALA A 268 14.65 -19.84 10.27
CA ALA A 268 15.29 -18.58 10.61
C ALA A 268 14.22 -17.56 11.00
N VAL A 269 14.42 -16.88 12.13
CA VAL A 269 13.48 -15.91 12.67
C VAL A 269 14.19 -14.58 12.91
N ARG A 270 13.48 -13.48 12.64
CA ARG A 270 13.89 -12.12 13.01
C ARG A 270 12.78 -11.43 13.80
N MET A 271 13.16 -10.63 14.78
CA MET A 271 12.34 -9.55 15.32
C MET A 271 13.02 -8.24 14.96
N ALA A 272 12.33 -7.31 14.31
CA ALA A 272 12.84 -5.98 13.99
C ALA A 272 12.09 -4.92 14.82
N LEU A 273 12.86 -4.08 15.50
CA LEU A 273 12.35 -2.96 16.29
C LEU A 273 12.61 -1.67 15.53
N GLY A 274 11.58 -1.10 14.93
CA GLY A 274 11.66 0.21 14.26
C GLY A 274 11.87 1.31 15.29
N VAL A 275 12.95 2.05 15.15
CA VAL A 275 13.44 3.07 16.09
C VAL A 275 12.68 4.39 15.91
N LEU A 276 12.41 4.81 14.68
CA LEU A 276 11.70 6.06 14.41
C LEU A 276 10.24 5.99 14.84
N PHE A 277 9.53 4.97 14.36
CA PHE A 277 8.09 4.83 14.56
C PHE A 277 7.75 4.05 15.82
N GLY A 278 8.73 3.33 16.36
CA GLY A 278 8.45 2.44 17.44
C GLY A 278 7.51 1.33 16.97
N THR A 279 7.99 0.47 16.08
CA THR A 279 7.24 -0.69 15.59
C THR A 279 7.98 -1.97 15.98
N LEU A 280 7.24 -3.07 16.13
CA LEU A 280 7.83 -4.40 16.28
C LEU A 280 7.31 -5.28 15.15
N GLU A 281 8.21 -5.72 14.29
CA GLU A 281 7.94 -6.73 13.28
C GLU A 281 8.54 -8.06 13.70
N VAL A 282 7.82 -9.15 13.49
CA VAL A 282 8.31 -10.51 13.72
C VAL A 282 8.14 -11.29 12.44
N ALA A 283 9.22 -11.87 11.94
CA ALA A 283 9.19 -12.64 10.70
C ALA A 283 9.90 -13.99 10.83
N ALA A 284 9.36 -15.01 10.17
CA ALA A 284 9.91 -16.35 10.08
C ALA A 284 10.05 -16.78 8.62
N ARG A 285 11.21 -17.34 8.26
CA ARG A 285 11.46 -17.86 6.91
C ARG A 285 10.77 -19.21 6.71
N ALA A 286 10.04 -19.33 5.60
CA ALA A 286 9.40 -20.53 5.10
C ALA A 286 10.01 -20.91 3.73
N PRO A 287 11.27 -21.39 3.67
CA PRO A 287 11.96 -21.63 2.41
C PRO A 287 11.23 -22.66 1.54
N GLY A 288 11.12 -22.36 0.24
CA GLY A 288 10.46 -23.25 -0.72
C GLY A 288 8.93 -23.28 -0.62
N VAL A 289 8.30 -22.30 0.05
CA VAL A 289 6.87 -22.02 -0.08
C VAL A 289 6.69 -20.98 -1.18
N GLU A 290 5.87 -21.26 -2.19
CA GLU A 290 5.61 -20.36 -3.33
C GLU A 290 4.22 -19.72 -3.25
N ALA A 291 3.57 -19.81 -2.10
CA ALA A 291 2.23 -19.31 -1.87
C ALA A 291 2.25 -18.02 -1.04
N CYS A 292 1.25 -17.17 -1.24
CA CYS A 292 1.03 -15.95 -0.48
C CYS A 292 -0.32 -16.00 0.27
N PHE A 293 -0.43 -15.22 1.35
CA PHE A 293 -1.71 -14.86 1.96
C PHE A 293 -1.60 -13.58 2.78
N ASP A 294 -2.74 -12.89 2.94
CA ASP A 294 -2.87 -11.74 3.83
C ASP A 294 -4.04 -11.92 4.82
N LEU A 295 -3.70 -12.41 6.02
CA LEU A 295 -4.67 -12.57 7.10
C LEU A 295 -4.81 -11.27 7.88
N LEU A 296 -5.93 -10.58 7.68
CA LEU A 296 -6.25 -9.28 8.27
C LEU A 296 -7.14 -9.44 9.50
N HIS A 297 -7.06 -8.48 10.42
CA HIS A 297 -8.04 -8.27 11.47
C HIS A 297 -8.39 -6.80 11.60
N ASP A 298 -9.66 -6.50 11.39
CA ASP A 298 -10.22 -5.18 11.57
C ASP A 298 -11.50 -5.30 12.41
N PRO A 299 -11.54 -4.72 13.62
CA PRO A 299 -12.71 -4.81 14.49
C PRO A 299 -13.96 -4.14 13.93
N GLU A 300 -13.81 -3.23 12.97
CA GLU A 300 -14.89 -2.49 12.31
C GLU A 300 -15.43 -3.23 11.09
N VAL A 301 -14.65 -4.12 10.47
CA VAL A 301 -15.08 -4.89 9.30
C VAL A 301 -15.96 -6.07 9.71
N THR A 302 -17.13 -6.09 9.10
CA THR A 302 -18.17 -7.10 9.26
C THR A 302 -18.54 -7.70 7.89
N PRO A 303 -19.26 -8.83 7.85
CA PRO A 303 -19.75 -9.40 6.60
C PRO A 303 -20.71 -8.52 5.82
N ASP A 304 -21.32 -7.52 6.46
CA ASP A 304 -22.21 -6.58 5.77
C ASP A 304 -21.40 -5.63 4.86
N ASP A 305 -20.13 -5.39 5.20
CA ASP A 305 -19.16 -4.62 4.39
C ASP A 305 -18.70 -5.38 3.13
N ALA A 306 -18.98 -6.69 3.04
CA ALA A 306 -18.70 -7.50 1.85
C ALA A 306 -19.73 -7.31 0.71
N THR A 307 -20.62 -6.32 0.84
CA THR A 307 -21.59 -5.96 -0.20
C THR A 307 -20.98 -4.84 -1.05
N PRO A 308 -20.78 -5.01 -2.37
CA PRO A 308 -20.22 -3.96 -3.21
C PRO A 308 -21.02 -2.67 -3.06
N ALA A 309 -20.33 -1.56 -2.83
CA ALA A 309 -20.95 -0.26 -2.63
C ALA A 309 -21.58 0.27 -3.93
N ASP A 310 -21.02 -0.10 -5.09
CA ASP A 310 -21.61 0.13 -6.41
C ASP A 310 -21.23 -0.96 -7.44
N GLU A 311 -21.77 -0.84 -8.66
CA GLU A 311 -21.57 -1.78 -9.77
C GLU A 311 -20.18 -1.67 -10.46
N TRP A 312 -19.32 -0.74 -10.00
CA TRP A 312 -17.98 -0.47 -10.54
C TRP A 312 -16.85 -1.08 -9.71
N ASP A 313 -17.13 -1.41 -8.45
CA ASP A 313 -16.21 -2.20 -7.64
C ASP A 313 -16.30 -3.67 -8.04
N THR A 314 -15.23 -4.27 -8.57
CA THR A 314 -15.09 -5.73 -8.48
C THR A 314 -15.19 -6.08 -7.00
N PRO A 315 -16.24 -6.81 -6.55
CA PRO A 315 -16.49 -6.93 -5.12
C PRO A 315 -15.33 -7.66 -4.49
N ASP A 316 -14.55 -6.94 -3.68
CA ASP A 316 -13.62 -7.54 -2.76
C ASP A 316 -14.38 -8.56 -1.94
N ARG A 317 -13.95 -9.82 -2.06
CA ARG A 317 -14.55 -10.90 -1.31
C ARG A 317 -13.82 -11.04 0.00
N PHE A 318 -14.60 -11.06 1.07
CA PHE A 318 -14.09 -11.32 2.40
C PHE A 318 -14.32 -12.79 2.73
N VAL A 319 -13.24 -13.54 2.96
CA VAL A 319 -13.31 -14.92 3.45
C VAL A 319 -12.90 -14.93 4.91
N PHE A 320 -13.87 -15.19 5.79
CA PHE A 320 -13.70 -15.06 7.23
C PHE A 320 -13.19 -16.36 7.87
N PHE A 321 -12.13 -16.21 8.68
CA PHE A 321 -11.56 -17.26 9.53
C PHE A 321 -12.00 -17.12 11.00
N ALA A 322 -12.39 -15.91 11.40
CA ALA A 322 -13.15 -15.61 12.62
C ALA A 322 -14.06 -14.39 12.40
N ARG A 323 -14.63 -13.83 13.47
CA ARG A 323 -15.64 -12.75 13.35
C ARG A 323 -15.11 -11.55 12.55
N ASN A 324 -13.92 -11.10 12.91
CA ASN A 324 -13.30 -9.88 12.38
C ASN A 324 -11.94 -10.19 11.75
N THR A 325 -11.70 -11.45 11.38
CA THR A 325 -10.41 -11.90 10.84
C THR A 325 -10.65 -12.62 9.52
N TYR A 326 -10.03 -12.13 8.46
CA TYR A 326 -10.39 -12.47 7.08
C TYR A 326 -9.20 -12.33 6.13
N VAL A 327 -9.35 -12.90 4.94
CA VAL A 327 -8.58 -12.51 3.75
C VAL A 327 -9.50 -11.73 2.81
N GLN A 328 -8.95 -10.77 2.08
CA GLN A 328 -9.70 -9.86 1.19
C GLN A 328 -9.06 -9.80 -0.20
N GLY A 329 -9.87 -9.56 -1.22
CA GLY A 329 -9.43 -9.32 -2.59
C GLY A 329 -10.36 -9.97 -3.61
N THR A 330 -9.87 -10.22 -4.83
CA THR A 330 -10.66 -10.88 -5.87
C THR A 330 -11.08 -12.31 -5.46
N GLU A 331 -12.10 -12.86 -6.12
CA GLU A 331 -12.49 -14.26 -5.88
C GLU A 331 -11.32 -15.24 -6.11
N ALA A 332 -10.47 -14.98 -7.10
CA ALA A 332 -9.33 -15.83 -7.40
C ALA A 332 -8.26 -15.73 -6.31
N LEU A 333 -7.95 -14.51 -5.86
CA LEU A 333 -6.95 -14.26 -4.82
C LEU A 333 -7.39 -14.86 -3.48
N THR A 334 -8.55 -14.45 -2.98
CA THR A 334 -9.09 -14.92 -1.69
C THR A 334 -9.23 -16.44 -1.62
N ARG A 335 -9.53 -17.08 -2.76
CA ARG A 335 -9.54 -18.55 -2.87
C ARG A 335 -8.15 -19.16 -2.72
N ARG A 336 -7.13 -18.59 -3.37
CA ARG A 336 -5.74 -19.06 -3.27
C ARG A 336 -5.24 -18.89 -1.83
N GLU A 337 -5.39 -17.71 -1.26
CA GLU A 337 -4.93 -17.40 0.09
C GLU A 337 -5.63 -18.26 1.15
N ALA A 338 -6.96 -18.41 1.04
CA ALA A 338 -7.70 -19.25 1.96
C ALA A 338 -7.30 -20.72 1.85
N ALA A 339 -7.00 -21.22 0.64
CA ALA A 339 -6.51 -22.59 0.45
C ALA A 339 -5.19 -22.84 1.20
N VAL A 340 -4.28 -21.85 1.21
CA VAL A 340 -3.02 -21.92 1.97
C VAL A 340 -3.31 -22.00 3.46
N LEU A 341 -4.16 -21.12 3.98
CA LEU A 341 -4.56 -21.10 5.39
C LEU A 341 -5.30 -22.38 5.82
N HIS A 342 -6.10 -22.98 4.93
CA HIS A 342 -6.79 -24.25 5.18
C HIS A 342 -5.88 -25.48 5.09
N ALA A 343 -4.75 -25.38 4.40
CA ALA A 343 -3.75 -26.45 4.36
C ALA A 343 -2.96 -26.58 5.67
N LEU A 344 -2.95 -25.53 6.50
CA LEU A 344 -2.35 -25.58 7.83
C LEU A 344 -3.09 -26.58 8.73
N PRO A 345 -2.37 -27.28 9.64
CA PRO A 345 -2.99 -28.03 10.72
C PRO A 345 -3.98 -27.13 11.49
N ALA A 346 -5.20 -27.63 11.74
CA ALA A 346 -6.27 -26.82 12.33
C ALA A 346 -5.85 -26.10 13.63
N GLN A 347 -5.07 -26.77 14.49
CA GLN A 347 -4.54 -26.18 15.72
C GLN A 347 -3.61 -24.99 15.47
N LEU A 348 -2.80 -25.01 14.40
CA LEU A 348 -1.90 -23.91 14.05
C LEU A 348 -2.66 -22.77 13.39
N ARG A 349 -3.61 -23.08 12.50
CA ARG A 349 -4.49 -22.07 11.91
C ARG A 349 -5.30 -21.34 12.98
N ASP A 350 -5.91 -22.08 13.90
CA ASP A 350 -6.74 -21.49 14.95
C ASP A 350 -5.87 -20.66 15.94
N ALA A 351 -4.65 -21.11 16.24
CA ALA A 351 -3.68 -20.33 17.02
C ALA A 351 -3.24 -19.05 16.29
N LEU A 352 -3.06 -19.11 14.96
CA LEU A 352 -2.73 -17.96 14.13
C LEU A 352 -3.87 -16.93 14.16
N VAL A 353 -5.11 -17.35 13.91
CA VAL A 353 -6.29 -16.50 14.00
C VAL A 353 -6.40 -15.86 15.40
N GLN A 354 -6.25 -16.67 16.45
CA GLN A 354 -6.30 -16.16 17.83
C GLN A 354 -5.21 -15.12 18.10
N ILE A 355 -3.99 -15.28 17.58
CA ILE A 355 -2.94 -14.28 17.82
C ILE A 355 -3.23 -12.99 17.08
N VAL A 356 -3.80 -13.05 15.87
CA VAL A 356 -4.20 -11.86 15.11
C VAL A 356 -5.33 -11.10 15.81
N GLU A 357 -6.29 -11.80 16.44
CA GLU A 357 -7.38 -11.18 17.22
C GLU A 357 -6.91 -10.64 18.58
N SER A 358 -6.01 -11.34 19.27
CA SER A 358 -5.67 -11.07 20.68
C SER A 358 -4.42 -10.22 20.88
N ALA A 359 -3.49 -10.24 19.92
CA ALA A 359 -2.42 -9.27 19.83
C ALA A 359 -2.87 -8.18 18.84
N PRO A 360 -2.59 -6.91 19.09
CA PRO A 360 -2.91 -5.80 18.18
C PRO A 360 -1.95 -5.83 16.98
N LEU A 361 -2.01 -6.93 16.22
CA LEU A 361 -1.18 -7.17 15.05
C LEU A 361 -1.82 -6.57 13.80
N GLY A 362 -3.15 -6.58 13.72
CA GLY A 362 -3.93 -6.11 12.56
C GLY A 362 -3.73 -6.96 11.30
N ARG A 363 -2.57 -7.60 11.11
CA ARG A 363 -2.24 -8.43 9.95
C ARG A 363 -1.15 -9.46 10.24
N VAL A 364 -1.26 -10.62 9.58
CA VAL A 364 -0.16 -11.54 9.34
C VAL A 364 -0.13 -11.88 7.85
N SER A 365 1.02 -11.70 7.22
CA SER A 365 1.21 -11.95 5.80
C SER A 365 2.23 -13.05 5.55
N LEU A 366 2.05 -13.81 4.47
CA LEU A 366 3.06 -14.67 3.88
C LEU A 366 3.37 -14.14 2.50
N ASP A 367 4.62 -13.75 2.27
CA ASP A 367 5.10 -13.27 0.98
C ASP A 367 6.55 -13.72 0.75
N GLU A 368 6.90 -14.12 -0.47
CA GLU A 368 8.25 -14.61 -0.83
C GLU A 368 8.86 -15.65 0.14
N GLY A 369 8.02 -16.52 0.71
CA GLY A 369 8.47 -17.48 1.73
C GLY A 369 8.94 -16.81 3.03
N VAL A 370 8.39 -15.65 3.37
CA VAL A 370 8.55 -14.94 4.64
C VAL A 370 7.17 -14.76 5.25
N LEU A 371 6.97 -15.35 6.41
CA LEU A 371 5.76 -15.14 7.21
C LEU A 371 6.03 -14.01 8.19
N GLU A 372 5.29 -12.92 8.10
CA GLU A 372 5.53 -11.69 8.86
C GLU A 372 4.27 -11.22 9.61
N ALA A 373 4.49 -10.68 10.80
CA ALA A 373 3.47 -10.04 11.62
C ALA A 373 4.02 -8.71 12.15
N SER A 374 3.28 -7.63 11.98
CA SER A 374 3.59 -6.34 12.60
C SER A 374 2.78 -6.17 13.88
N ALA A 375 3.38 -5.61 14.91
CA ALA A 375 2.80 -5.54 16.24
C ALA A 375 2.99 -4.15 16.85
N GLY A 376 1.97 -3.31 16.75
CA GLY A 376 2.03 -1.93 17.23
C GLY A 376 2.21 -1.81 18.75
N GLU A 377 1.63 -2.71 19.57
CA GLU A 377 1.62 -2.55 21.03
C GLU A 377 2.41 -3.61 21.81
N LEU A 378 3.14 -4.51 21.14
CA LEU A 378 3.85 -5.61 21.81
C LEU A 378 5.08 -5.17 22.63
N VAL A 379 5.48 -3.90 22.65
CA VAL A 379 6.67 -3.42 23.37
C VAL A 379 6.31 -2.58 24.60
N ASN A 380 5.51 -3.14 25.51
CA ASN A 380 5.63 -2.78 26.92
C ASN A 380 6.76 -3.62 27.53
N LEU A 381 7.87 -2.98 27.94
CA LEU A 381 9.15 -3.62 28.33
C LEU A 381 9.04 -4.73 29.39
N ARG A 382 7.95 -4.81 30.16
CA ARG A 382 7.75 -5.88 31.17
C ARG A 382 7.23 -7.20 30.59
N ASP A 383 6.22 -7.17 29.73
CA ASP A 383 5.55 -8.39 29.22
C ASP A 383 5.77 -8.60 27.71
N GLY A 384 6.27 -7.58 27.02
CA GLY A 384 6.39 -7.52 25.57
C GLY A 384 7.36 -8.52 24.97
N GLY A 385 8.51 -8.73 25.64
CA GLY A 385 9.49 -9.72 25.19
C GLY A 385 9.00 -11.16 25.27
N GLN A 386 8.07 -11.48 26.17
CA GLN A 386 7.45 -12.81 26.20
C GLN A 386 6.48 -13.00 25.03
N LYS A 387 5.56 -12.05 24.84
CA LYS A 387 4.58 -12.12 23.74
C LYS A 387 5.24 -12.13 22.37
N ALA A 388 6.28 -11.31 22.16
CA ALA A 388 7.05 -11.32 20.92
C ALA A 388 7.68 -12.68 20.63
N ARG A 389 8.20 -13.36 21.67
CA ARG A 389 8.78 -14.72 21.54
C ARG A 389 7.71 -15.77 21.26
N GLU A 390 6.55 -15.67 21.90
CA GLU A 390 5.42 -16.58 21.64
C GLU A 390 4.91 -16.42 20.20
N LEU A 391 4.78 -15.18 19.71
CA LEU A 391 4.47 -14.89 18.32
C LEU A 391 5.52 -15.48 17.37
N ALA A 392 6.80 -15.21 17.62
CA ALA A 392 7.89 -15.73 16.80
C ALA A 392 7.91 -17.26 16.71
N ARG A 393 7.65 -17.95 17.83
CA ARG A 393 7.51 -19.42 17.87
C ARG A 393 6.31 -19.91 17.07
N LEU A 394 5.19 -19.21 17.17
CA LEU A 394 4.01 -19.55 16.39
C LEU A 394 4.28 -19.37 14.90
N LEU A 395 4.84 -18.23 14.49
CA LEU A 395 5.19 -17.97 13.09
C LEU A 395 6.19 -19.00 12.56
N ALA A 396 7.20 -19.39 13.34
CA ALA A 396 8.12 -20.46 12.96
C ALA A 396 7.40 -21.80 12.74
N ARG A 397 6.50 -22.20 13.66
CA ARG A 397 5.71 -23.44 13.51
C ARG A 397 4.78 -23.40 12.31
N VAL A 398 4.17 -22.25 12.02
CA VAL A 398 3.35 -22.04 10.81
C VAL A 398 4.24 -22.16 9.58
N ALA A 399 5.37 -21.45 9.55
CA ALA A 399 6.35 -21.49 8.46
C ALA A 399 6.88 -22.91 8.16
N GLU A 400 7.07 -23.75 9.18
CA GLU A 400 7.45 -25.16 9.02
C GLU A 400 6.30 -26.01 8.44
N ALA A 401 5.06 -25.74 8.87
CA ALA A 401 3.86 -26.49 8.49
C ALA A 401 3.26 -26.10 7.12
N LEU A 402 3.68 -24.97 6.55
CA LEU A 402 3.22 -24.54 5.23
C LEU A 402 3.63 -25.54 4.13
N PRO A 403 2.77 -25.74 3.11
CA PRO A 403 3.08 -26.60 1.97
C PRO A 403 4.25 -26.04 1.16
N ARG A 404 5.19 -26.92 0.75
CA ARG A 404 6.32 -26.54 -0.11
C ARG A 404 5.90 -26.61 -1.58
N GLY A 405 6.33 -25.63 -2.37
CA GLY A 405 5.93 -25.40 -3.76
C GLY A 405 4.67 -24.55 -3.89
N ALA A 406 4.02 -24.65 -5.04
CA ALA A 406 2.78 -23.94 -5.35
C ALA A 406 1.66 -24.26 -4.34
N ALA A 407 0.79 -23.26 -4.13
CA ALA A 407 -0.36 -23.38 -3.24
C ALA A 407 -1.19 -24.64 -3.56
N PRO A 408 -1.61 -25.40 -2.54
CA PRO A 408 -2.47 -26.55 -2.77
C PRO A 408 -3.76 -26.11 -3.44
N ARG A 409 -4.21 -26.88 -4.43
CA ARG A 409 -5.54 -26.64 -5.03
C ARG A 409 -6.60 -26.79 -3.94
N PRO A 410 -7.59 -25.87 -3.87
CA PRO A 410 -8.64 -25.94 -2.86
C PRO A 410 -9.34 -27.30 -2.90
N THR A 411 -9.60 -27.88 -1.73
CA THR A 411 -10.29 -29.19 -1.61
C THR A 411 -11.80 -29.09 -1.79
N SER A 412 -12.36 -27.88 -1.65
CA SER A 412 -13.74 -27.55 -2.04
C SER A 412 -13.73 -26.26 -2.87
N ASP A 413 -14.21 -26.33 -4.10
CA ASP A 413 -14.09 -25.24 -5.08
C ASP A 413 -15.07 -24.07 -4.86
N THR A 414 -15.93 -24.14 -3.84
CA THR A 414 -17.00 -23.15 -3.64
C THR A 414 -17.02 -22.65 -2.19
N PRO A 415 -16.69 -21.37 -1.94
CA PRO A 415 -16.97 -20.78 -0.65
C PRO A 415 -18.49 -20.77 -0.43
N VAL A 416 -18.93 -21.09 0.77
CA VAL A 416 -20.35 -21.12 1.12
C VAL A 416 -20.70 -19.78 1.76
N ARG A 417 -21.88 -19.26 1.48
CA ARG A 417 -22.41 -18.09 2.18
C ARG A 417 -23.15 -18.55 3.43
N CYS A 418 -22.83 -17.99 4.60
CA CYS A 418 -23.64 -18.24 5.79
C CYS A 418 -25.06 -17.70 5.58
N ALA A 419 -26.09 -18.48 5.93
CA ALA A 419 -27.47 -18.05 5.79
C ALA A 419 -27.87 -16.94 6.78
N ASP A 420 -27.18 -16.85 7.93
CA ASP A 420 -27.53 -15.92 9.00
C ASP A 420 -26.72 -14.62 8.94
N CYS A 421 -25.40 -14.71 8.73
CA CYS A 421 -24.51 -13.54 8.74
C CYS A 421 -23.94 -13.19 7.37
N HIS A 422 -24.36 -13.88 6.30
CA HIS A 422 -23.94 -13.63 4.92
C HIS A 422 -22.44 -13.69 4.59
N GLY A 423 -21.56 -13.94 5.57
CA GLY A 423 -20.11 -14.08 5.38
C GLY A 423 -19.74 -15.33 4.60
N PHE A 424 -18.69 -15.21 3.78
CA PHE A 424 -18.11 -16.33 3.04
C PHE A 424 -17.08 -17.08 3.87
N TRP A 425 -17.03 -18.40 3.66
CA TRP A 425 -16.05 -19.31 4.24
C TRP A 425 -15.86 -20.56 3.36
N PHE A 426 -14.77 -21.28 3.53
CA PHE A 426 -14.60 -22.59 2.86
C PHE A 426 -15.00 -23.73 3.80
N ARG A 427 -15.64 -24.76 3.23
CA ARG A 427 -16.06 -25.94 4.00
C ARG A 427 -14.83 -26.70 4.45
N GLY A 428 -14.62 -26.76 5.77
CA GLY A 428 -13.76 -27.79 6.36
C GLY A 428 -14.41 -29.18 6.20
N PRO A 429 -13.63 -30.27 6.35
CA PRO A 429 -14.11 -31.65 6.19
C PRO A 429 -15.25 -32.06 7.15
N GLU A 430 -15.48 -31.30 8.23
CA GLU A 430 -16.37 -31.69 9.33
C GLU A 430 -17.72 -30.96 9.42
N ARG A 431 -18.12 -30.16 8.41
CA ARG A 431 -19.36 -29.33 8.49
C ARG A 431 -19.40 -28.41 9.74
N ALA A 432 -18.26 -27.80 10.08
CA ALA A 432 -18.13 -26.91 11.23
C ALA A 432 -19.13 -25.73 11.19
N PRO A 433 -19.53 -25.15 12.35
CA PRO A 433 -20.41 -23.98 12.46
C PRO A 433 -19.73 -22.68 12.02
N CYS A 434 -20.53 -21.67 11.60
CA CYS A 434 -20.09 -20.40 11.02
C CYS A 434 -18.88 -19.82 11.77
N ARG A 435 -17.74 -19.65 11.09
CA ARG A 435 -16.54 -19.07 11.73
C ARG A 435 -16.76 -17.61 12.11
N HIS A 436 -17.69 -16.93 11.45
CA HIS A 436 -18.09 -15.58 11.78
C HIS A 436 -19.13 -15.52 12.92
N CYS A 437 -20.30 -16.15 12.78
CA CYS A 437 -21.43 -16.00 13.74
C CYS A 437 -21.73 -17.24 14.60
N GLY A 438 -21.03 -18.36 14.42
CA GLY A 438 -21.26 -19.61 15.16
C GLY A 438 -22.49 -20.42 14.72
N THR A 439 -23.26 -19.98 13.71
CA THR A 439 -24.44 -20.71 13.23
C THR A 439 -24.08 -22.11 12.72
N PRO A 440 -24.72 -23.18 13.23
CA PRO A 440 -24.49 -24.54 12.75
C PRO A 440 -24.97 -24.69 11.31
N TYR A 441 -24.24 -25.49 10.53
CA TYR A 441 -24.56 -25.75 9.14
C TYR A 441 -25.94 -26.44 9.01
N ARG A 442 -26.92 -25.75 8.42
CA ARG A 442 -28.20 -26.34 8.01
C ARG A 442 -28.06 -26.74 6.54
N GLY A 443 -28.01 -28.05 6.30
CA GLY A 443 -27.79 -28.63 4.97
C GLY A 443 -28.96 -28.45 4.03
#